data_AF-A0A7C0ZZF3-F1
#
_entry.id   AF-A0A7C0ZZF3-F1
#
_cell.length_a   1.000
_cell.length_b   1.000
_cell.length_c   1.000
_cell.angle_alpha   90.00
_cell.angle_beta   90.00
_cell.angle_gamma   90.00
#
_symmetry.space_group_name_H-M   'P 1'
#
loop_
_entity.id
_entity.type
_entity.pdbx_description
1 polymer ?
#
loop_
_entity_poly.entity_id
_entity_poly.type
_entity_poly.pdbx_seq_one_letter_code
_entity_poly.pdbx_strand_id
1 'polypeptide(L)'
;MLILMLSFGAYLFALSKRTFIYAGLLLQIAYMISRGVTLGRLPLVGPHDTLVFLSASIVVFFIVFSVVLKDRPGFHKAVAMIASLFTVFALTSKQHNTPLPPVLKTFWFETHVVLAFLSYALFGIAAVLGYLYIRRQDHSLEGLQYRAVLIGYCLFTMSMIFGGIWAYLAWGTYWLWTPKELWTSILWIFYSFYLHARLRQWWTGRPMAYLSIAGFAITLFTYLGVSLLMKSSHSF
;
A
#
# COMPACT_ATOMS: atom_id res chain seq x y z
N MET A 1 16.38 -4.49 14.33
CA MET A 1 16.51 -5.25 13.07
C MET A 1 16.11 -6.70 13.23
N LEU A 2 16.53 -7.36 14.31
CA LEU A 2 16.08 -8.72 14.67
C LEU A 2 14.54 -8.89 14.65
N ILE A 3 13.79 -7.95 15.24
CA ILE A 3 12.31 -7.99 15.27
C ILE A 3 11.71 -8.07 13.84
N LEU A 4 12.27 -7.30 12.90
CA LEU A 4 11.79 -7.29 11.51
C LEU A 4 12.14 -8.60 10.78
N MET A 5 13.29 -9.20 11.06
CA MET A 5 13.65 -10.52 10.53
C MET A 5 12.74 -11.63 11.08
N LEU A 6 12.39 -11.56 12.36
CA LEU A 6 11.41 -12.48 12.97
C LEU A 6 10.03 -12.31 12.35
N SER A 7 9.60 -11.08 12.09
CA SER A 7 8.36 -10.80 11.37
C SER A 7 8.36 -11.41 9.96
N PHE A 8 9.45 -11.26 9.21
CA PHE A 8 9.61 -11.90 7.91
C PHE A 8 9.47 -13.41 7.99
N GLY A 9 10.16 -14.05 8.94
CA GLY A 9 10.04 -15.49 9.19
C GLY A 9 8.59 -15.90 9.51
N ALA A 10 7.90 -15.14 10.36
CA ALA A 10 6.49 -15.38 10.66
C ALA A 10 5.59 -15.30 9.41
N TYR A 11 5.82 -14.34 8.51
CA TYR A 11 5.06 -14.28 7.25
C TYR A 11 5.37 -15.44 6.30
N LEU A 12 6.60 -15.95 6.26
CA LEU A 12 6.90 -17.18 5.51
C LEU A 12 6.16 -18.39 6.09
N PHE A 13 6.15 -18.56 7.42
CA PHE A 13 5.38 -19.62 8.07
C PHE A 13 3.86 -19.44 7.91
N ALA A 14 3.39 -18.20 7.69
CA ALA A 14 1.99 -17.90 7.40
C ALA A 14 1.50 -18.47 6.06
N LEU A 15 2.41 -18.83 5.15
CA LEU A 15 2.08 -19.60 3.93
C LEU A 15 1.55 -21.00 4.25
N SER A 16 1.97 -21.57 5.39
CA SER A 16 1.53 -22.87 5.89
C SER A 16 0.37 -22.76 6.87
N LYS A 17 0.49 -21.92 7.90
CA LYS A 17 -0.54 -21.75 8.95
C LYS A 17 -0.92 -20.28 9.15
N ARG A 18 -2.21 -19.96 8.98
CA ARG A 18 -2.76 -18.59 9.08
C ARG A 18 -2.40 -17.88 10.39
N THR A 19 -2.28 -18.59 11.50
CA THR A 19 -2.00 -17.98 12.83
C THR A 19 -0.73 -17.14 12.85
N PHE A 20 0.29 -17.51 12.06
CA PHE A 20 1.54 -16.76 12.00
C PHE A 20 1.39 -15.38 11.34
N ILE A 21 0.31 -15.12 10.60
CA ILE A 21 0.08 -13.80 10.00
C ILE A 21 -0.15 -12.74 11.08
N TYR A 22 -0.80 -13.11 12.18
CA TYR A 22 -1.04 -12.24 13.33
C TYR A 22 0.26 -11.99 14.09
N ALA A 23 1.07 -13.03 14.29
CA ALA A 23 2.38 -12.88 14.91
C ALA A 23 3.31 -11.98 14.09
N GLY A 24 3.33 -12.15 12.77
CA GLY A 24 4.10 -11.30 11.85
C GLY A 24 3.68 -9.84 11.94
N LEU A 25 2.37 -9.56 11.98
CA LEU A 25 1.84 -8.21 12.14
C LEU A 25 2.21 -7.58 13.49
N LEU A 26 2.02 -8.31 14.59
CA LEU A 26 2.37 -7.82 15.93
C LEU A 26 3.86 -7.45 16.01
N LEU A 27 4.74 -8.26 15.40
CA LEU A 27 6.17 -7.96 15.33
C LEU A 27 6.46 -6.72 14.47
N GLN A 28 5.76 -6.50 13.34
CA GLN A 28 5.94 -5.27 12.55
C GLN A 28 5.48 -4.04 13.30
N ILE A 29 4.33 -4.10 13.98
CA ILE A 29 3.81 -3.00 14.79
C ILE A 29 4.80 -2.68 15.91
N ALA A 30 5.27 -3.69 16.65
CA ALA A 30 6.28 -3.51 17.70
C ALA A 30 7.58 -2.89 17.14
N TYR A 31 8.03 -3.34 15.98
CA TYR A 31 9.19 -2.78 15.30
C TYR A 31 8.99 -1.31 14.92
N MET A 32 7.84 -0.96 14.33
CA MET A 32 7.51 0.40 13.94
C MET A 32 7.40 1.33 15.16
N ILE A 33 6.77 0.89 16.25
CA ILE A 33 6.69 1.66 17.49
C ILE A 33 8.09 1.89 18.07
N SER A 34 8.88 0.83 18.23
CA SER A 34 10.26 0.93 18.75
C SER A 34 11.10 1.91 17.92
N ARG A 35 11.01 1.80 16.58
CA ARG A 35 11.72 2.69 15.67
C ARG A 35 11.22 4.12 15.74
N GLY A 36 9.90 4.32 15.88
CA GLY A 36 9.32 5.66 16.03
C GLY A 36 9.79 6.36 17.31
N VAL A 37 9.89 5.62 18.42
CA VAL A 37 10.44 6.13 19.69
C VAL A 37 11.90 6.52 19.53
N THR A 38 12.73 5.69 18.87
CA THR A 38 14.14 6.01 18.61
C THR A 38 14.33 7.24 17.73
N LEU A 39 13.46 7.44 16.74
CA LEU A 39 13.55 8.58 15.81
C LEU A 39 12.86 9.85 16.32
N GLY A 40 12.02 9.75 17.35
CA GLY A 40 11.19 10.85 17.84
C GLY A 40 10.13 11.32 16.82
N ARG A 41 9.74 10.44 15.88
CA ARG A 41 8.78 10.72 14.80
C ARG A 41 8.23 9.42 14.22
N LEU A 42 7.17 9.51 13.41
CA LEU A 42 6.67 8.34 12.69
C LEU A 42 7.70 7.85 11.65
N PRO A 43 8.03 6.54 11.62
CA PRO A 43 8.92 5.96 10.62
C PRO A 43 8.15 5.76 9.31
N LEU A 44 8.04 6.83 8.52
CA LEU A 44 7.32 6.88 7.24
C LEU A 44 8.17 7.47 6.10
N VAL A 45 9.47 7.61 6.30
CA VAL A 45 10.40 8.21 5.33
C VAL A 45 11.46 7.19 4.97
N GLY A 46 11.72 7.03 3.67
CA GLY A 46 12.62 6.01 3.16
C GLY A 46 11.90 4.75 2.70
N PRO A 47 12.45 4.03 1.70
CA PRO A 47 11.90 2.77 1.22
C PRO A 47 11.80 1.74 2.35
N HIS A 48 12.82 1.63 3.21
CA HIS A 48 12.78 0.72 4.35
C HIS A 48 11.51 0.92 5.21
N ASP A 49 11.25 2.15 5.66
CA ASP A 49 10.16 2.44 6.58
C ASP A 49 8.78 2.34 5.92
N THR A 50 8.69 2.87 4.70
CA THR A 50 7.45 2.85 3.92
C THR A 50 7.04 1.45 3.47
N LEU A 51 7.99 0.55 3.17
CA LEU A 51 7.69 -0.85 2.84
C LEU A 51 7.22 -1.66 4.05
N VAL A 52 7.81 -1.44 5.23
CA VAL A 52 7.32 -2.05 6.48
C VAL A 52 5.89 -1.58 6.74
N PHE A 53 5.64 -0.28 6.59
CA PHE A 53 4.30 0.27 6.79
C PHE A 53 3.28 -0.28 5.77
N LEU A 54 3.67 -0.41 4.49
CA LEU A 54 2.83 -1.01 3.44
C LEU A 54 2.52 -2.47 3.75
N SER A 55 3.53 -3.25 4.14
CA SER A 55 3.38 -4.64 4.55
C SER A 55 2.37 -4.77 5.69
N ALA A 56 2.56 -4.00 6.77
CA ALA A 56 1.67 -4.02 7.92
C ALA A 56 0.24 -3.62 7.53
N SER A 57 0.08 -2.57 6.74
CA SER A 57 -1.22 -2.08 6.26
C SER A 57 -1.97 -3.12 5.43
N ILE A 58 -1.28 -3.85 4.54
CA ILE A 58 -1.87 -4.94 3.76
C ILE A 58 -2.38 -6.06 4.67
N VAL A 59 -1.61 -6.43 5.68
CA VAL A 59 -2.03 -7.48 6.62
C VAL A 59 -3.20 -7.01 7.49
N VAL A 60 -3.22 -5.74 7.92
CA VAL A 60 -4.36 -5.15 8.64
C VAL A 60 -5.63 -5.20 7.79
N PHE A 61 -5.58 -4.75 6.53
CA PHE A 61 -6.75 -4.81 5.65
C PHE A 61 -7.15 -6.24 5.30
N PHE A 62 -6.19 -7.16 5.16
CA PHE A 62 -6.51 -8.58 5.07
C PHE A 62 -7.31 -9.06 6.28
N ILE A 63 -6.92 -8.71 7.50
CA ILE A 63 -7.65 -9.12 8.71
C ILE A 63 -9.07 -8.59 8.65
N VAL A 64 -9.25 -7.28 8.38
CA VAL A 64 -10.58 -6.65 8.25
C VAL A 64 -11.45 -7.36 7.22
N PHE A 65 -10.92 -7.56 6.00
CA PHE A 65 -11.66 -8.24 4.93
C PHE A 65 -11.92 -9.71 5.28
N SER A 66 -10.99 -10.41 5.93
CA SER A 66 -11.15 -11.82 6.30
C SER A 66 -12.23 -12.04 7.35
N VAL A 67 -12.44 -11.08 8.26
CA VAL A 67 -13.49 -11.11 9.30
C VAL A 67 -14.86 -10.80 8.68
N VAL A 68 -14.95 -9.71 7.91
CA VAL A 68 -16.23 -9.25 7.34
C VAL A 68 -16.78 -10.24 6.30
N LEU A 69 -15.92 -11.04 5.65
CA LEU A 69 -16.25 -11.69 4.38
C LEU A 69 -16.17 -13.23 4.39
N LYS A 70 -16.05 -13.81 5.60
CA LYS A 70 -15.91 -15.25 5.88
C LYS A 70 -14.75 -15.84 5.08
N ASP A 71 -13.59 -15.90 5.74
CA ASP A 71 -12.28 -16.33 5.23
C ASP A 71 -12.32 -17.25 4.00
N ARG A 72 -11.59 -16.84 2.95
CA ARG A 72 -11.56 -17.57 1.68
C ARG A 72 -10.27 -18.35 1.55
N PRO A 73 -10.32 -19.63 1.13
CA PRO A 73 -9.13 -20.46 1.08
C PRO A 73 -8.05 -19.80 0.22
N GLY A 74 -6.80 -19.74 0.66
CA GLY A 74 -5.71 -19.13 -0.11
C GLY A 74 -5.62 -17.59 -0.07
N PHE A 75 -6.61 -16.87 0.48
CA PHE A 75 -6.49 -15.41 0.65
C PHE A 75 -5.35 -15.04 1.60
N HIS A 76 -5.27 -15.72 2.76
CA HIS A 76 -4.16 -15.52 3.69
C HIS A 76 -2.79 -15.86 3.08
N LYS A 77 -2.71 -16.88 2.20
CA LYS A 77 -1.45 -17.28 1.57
C LYS A 77 -0.94 -16.22 0.60
N ALA A 78 -1.84 -15.69 -0.25
CA ALA A 78 -1.49 -14.62 -1.18
C ALA A 78 -1.04 -13.35 -0.44
N VAL A 79 -1.74 -12.98 0.63
CA VAL A 79 -1.37 -11.84 1.48
C VAL A 79 -0.06 -12.07 2.20
N ALA A 80 0.15 -13.25 2.79
CA ALA A 80 1.41 -13.60 3.45
C ALA A 80 2.59 -13.55 2.49
N MET A 81 2.42 -14.00 1.25
CA MET A 81 3.44 -13.90 0.21
C MET A 81 3.81 -12.43 -0.09
N ILE A 82 2.81 -11.57 -0.31
CA ILE A 82 3.04 -10.15 -0.57
C ILE A 82 3.68 -9.45 0.64
N ALA A 83 3.20 -9.72 1.85
CA ALA A 83 3.76 -9.18 3.09
C ALA A 83 5.22 -9.62 3.28
N SER A 84 5.53 -10.89 3.02
CA SER A 84 6.91 -11.40 3.06
C SER A 84 7.80 -10.70 2.02
N LEU A 85 7.29 -10.47 0.81
CA LEU A 85 8.01 -9.79 -0.27
C LEU A 85 8.34 -8.33 0.10
N PHE A 86 7.38 -7.57 0.62
CA PHE A 86 7.65 -6.20 1.06
C PHE A 86 8.55 -6.16 2.28
N THR A 87 8.43 -7.12 3.19
CA THR A 87 9.29 -7.19 4.38
C THR A 87 10.74 -7.49 4.00
N VAL A 88 10.99 -8.41 3.05
CA VAL A 88 12.37 -8.67 2.59
C VAL A 88 12.93 -7.49 1.83
N PHE A 89 12.15 -6.82 0.98
CA PHE A 89 12.60 -5.61 0.27
C PHE A 89 12.88 -4.45 1.25
N ALA A 90 12.12 -4.36 2.35
CA ALA A 90 12.40 -3.43 3.43
C ALA A 90 13.73 -3.75 4.13
N LEU A 91 13.99 -5.02 4.45
CA LEU A 91 15.24 -5.46 5.08
C LEU A 91 16.48 -5.16 4.23
N THR A 92 16.36 -5.18 2.90
CA THR A 92 17.45 -4.83 1.97
C THR A 92 17.58 -3.33 1.71
N SER A 93 16.60 -2.53 2.15
CA SER A 93 16.58 -1.09 1.92
C SER A 93 17.36 -0.32 2.99
N LYS A 94 18.05 0.74 2.60
CA LYS A 94 18.78 1.61 3.54
C LYS A 94 17.79 2.33 4.47
N GLN A 95 18.11 2.36 5.76
CA GLN A 95 17.33 3.09 6.76
C GLN A 95 17.62 4.58 6.71
N HIS A 96 16.56 5.39 6.76
CA HIS A 96 16.65 6.82 6.89
C HIS A 96 16.67 7.23 8.36
N ASN A 97 17.87 7.29 8.95
CA ASN A 97 18.06 7.66 10.37
C ASN A 97 18.47 9.13 10.57
N THR A 98 18.72 9.86 9.48
CA THR A 98 19.09 11.27 9.53
C THR A 98 17.94 12.17 9.97
N PRO A 99 18.22 13.32 10.59
CA PRO A 99 17.21 14.32 10.90
C PRO A 99 16.47 14.76 9.63
N LEU A 100 15.14 14.77 9.69
CA LEU A 100 14.34 15.29 8.58
C LEU A 100 14.43 16.82 8.51
N PRO A 101 14.50 17.39 7.29
CA PRO A 101 14.23 18.80 7.07
C PRO A 101 12.87 19.22 7.66
N PRO A 102 12.72 20.46 8.16
CA PRO A 102 11.47 20.93 8.79
C PRO A 102 10.23 20.76 7.90
N VAL A 103 10.38 20.90 6.58
CA VAL A 103 9.28 20.76 5.60
C VAL A 103 8.63 19.36 5.60
N LEU A 104 9.36 18.33 6.02
CA LEU A 104 8.84 16.96 6.12
C LEU A 104 8.29 16.63 7.51
N LYS A 105 8.54 17.48 8.51
CA LYS A 105 8.03 17.32 9.88
C LYS A 105 6.73 18.10 10.05
N THR A 106 5.76 17.85 9.18
CA THR A 106 4.48 18.55 9.18
C THR A 106 3.34 17.55 9.21
N PHE A 107 2.24 17.93 9.87
CA PHE A 107 1.00 17.16 9.91
C PHE A 107 0.50 16.78 8.50
N TRP A 108 0.60 17.72 7.56
CA TRP A 108 0.18 17.54 6.18
C TRP A 108 1.00 16.47 5.45
N PHE A 109 2.33 16.48 5.61
CA PHE A 109 3.20 15.47 5.02
C PHE A 109 2.92 14.08 5.58
N GLU A 110 2.93 13.93 6.90
CA GLU A 110 2.76 12.62 7.55
C GLU A 110 1.39 12.02 7.20
N THR A 111 0.33 12.82 7.27
CA THR A 111 -1.04 12.37 6.96
C THR A 111 -1.18 12.01 5.48
N HIS A 112 -0.61 12.80 4.58
CA HIS A 112 -0.56 12.49 3.15
C HIS A 112 0.06 11.11 2.90
N VAL A 113 1.23 10.85 3.49
CA VAL A 113 1.95 9.58 3.34
C VAL A 113 1.15 8.43 3.92
N VAL A 114 0.61 8.56 5.14
CA VAL A 114 -0.23 7.51 5.75
C VAL A 114 -1.41 7.16 4.84
N LEU A 115 -2.16 8.16 4.38
CA LEU A 115 -3.32 7.95 3.51
C LEU A 115 -2.93 7.31 2.16
N ALA A 116 -1.79 7.71 1.58
CA ALA A 116 -1.28 7.12 0.35
C ALA A 116 -1.01 5.63 0.53
N PHE A 117 -0.26 5.24 1.57
CA PHE A 117 0.11 3.84 1.77
C PHE A 117 -1.06 2.96 2.21
N LEU A 118 -2.04 3.50 2.95
CA LEU A 118 -3.28 2.78 3.23
C LEU A 118 -4.08 2.52 1.94
N SER A 119 -4.11 3.48 1.02
CA SER A 119 -4.75 3.27 -0.29
C SER A 119 -4.03 2.21 -1.13
N TYR A 120 -2.69 2.23 -1.16
CA TYR A 120 -1.88 1.25 -1.87
C TYR A 120 -2.08 -0.16 -1.30
N ALA A 121 -2.22 -0.28 0.01
CA ALA A 121 -2.54 -1.54 0.65
C ALA A 121 -3.90 -2.09 0.19
N LEU A 122 -4.93 -1.25 0.12
CA LEU A 122 -6.26 -1.64 -0.38
C LEU A 122 -6.25 -2.00 -1.86
N PHE A 123 -5.47 -1.29 -2.69
CA PHE A 123 -5.24 -1.65 -4.08
C PHE A 123 -4.54 -3.02 -4.22
N GLY A 124 -3.59 -3.32 -3.34
CA GLY A 124 -2.97 -4.65 -3.24
C GLY A 124 -3.97 -5.74 -2.86
N ILE A 125 -4.83 -5.48 -1.87
CA ILE A 125 -5.93 -6.39 -1.51
C ILE A 125 -6.88 -6.61 -2.68
N ALA A 126 -7.23 -5.56 -3.42
CA ALA A 126 -8.06 -5.67 -4.62
C ALA A 126 -7.41 -6.56 -5.68
N ALA A 127 -6.11 -6.40 -5.96
CA ALA A 127 -5.40 -7.24 -6.91
C ALA A 127 -5.37 -8.72 -6.48
N VAL A 128 -5.18 -9.00 -5.18
CA VAL A 128 -5.27 -10.38 -4.65
C VAL A 128 -6.66 -10.96 -4.84
N LEU A 129 -7.71 -10.19 -4.52
CA LEU A 129 -9.09 -10.62 -4.70
C LEU A 129 -9.43 -10.86 -6.18
N GLY A 130 -8.94 -10.02 -7.09
CA GLY A 130 -9.07 -10.21 -8.54
C GLY A 130 -8.35 -11.46 -9.04
N TYR A 131 -7.13 -11.73 -8.54
CA TYR A 131 -6.43 -12.97 -8.85
C TYR A 131 -7.20 -14.21 -8.40
N LEU A 132 -7.72 -14.20 -7.16
CA LEU A 132 -8.52 -15.29 -6.63
C LEU A 132 -9.84 -15.46 -7.39
N TYR A 133 -10.45 -14.35 -7.82
CA TYR A 133 -11.63 -14.36 -8.67
C TYR A 133 -11.35 -15.08 -9.99
N ILE A 134 -10.24 -14.79 -10.67
CA ILE A 134 -9.88 -15.47 -11.93
C ILE A 134 -9.76 -16.99 -11.72
N ARG A 135 -9.18 -17.40 -10.59
CA ARG A 135 -8.97 -18.82 -10.25
C ARG A 135 -10.24 -19.57 -9.88
N ARG A 136 -11.22 -18.90 -9.26
CA ARG A 136 -12.39 -19.55 -8.66
C ARG A 136 -13.73 -19.20 -9.29
N GLN A 137 -13.79 -18.10 -10.05
CA GLN A 137 -15.01 -17.54 -10.63
C GLN A 137 -16.11 -17.29 -9.58
N ASP A 138 -15.71 -16.91 -8.36
CA ASP A 138 -16.64 -16.63 -7.27
C ASP A 138 -17.01 -15.14 -7.25
N HIS A 139 -18.23 -14.82 -7.64
CA HIS A 139 -18.75 -13.44 -7.72
C HIS A 139 -18.73 -12.67 -6.40
N SER A 140 -18.67 -13.36 -5.25
CA SER A 140 -18.48 -12.65 -3.99
C SER A 140 -17.13 -11.94 -3.96
N LEU A 141 -16.05 -12.54 -4.47
CA LEU A 141 -14.70 -11.94 -4.52
C LEU A 141 -14.69 -10.66 -5.36
N GLU A 142 -15.46 -10.63 -6.44
CA GLU A 142 -15.61 -9.48 -7.33
C GLU A 142 -16.24 -8.28 -6.60
N GLY A 143 -17.27 -8.51 -5.77
CA GLY A 143 -17.88 -7.47 -4.94
C GLY A 143 -16.90 -6.89 -3.90
N LEU A 144 -16.00 -7.73 -3.38
CA LEU A 144 -15.00 -7.32 -2.37
C LEU A 144 -13.86 -6.56 -2.99
N GLN A 145 -13.41 -7.01 -4.15
CA GLN A 145 -12.45 -6.31 -4.98
C GLN A 145 -12.94 -4.89 -5.26
N TYR A 146 -14.20 -4.72 -5.67
CA TYR A 146 -14.79 -3.40 -5.90
C TYR A 146 -14.80 -2.53 -4.62
N ARG A 147 -15.23 -3.08 -3.48
CA ARG A 147 -15.23 -2.35 -2.20
C ARG A 147 -13.83 -1.92 -1.77
N ALA A 148 -12.83 -2.79 -1.93
CA ALA A 148 -11.44 -2.47 -1.64
C ALA A 148 -10.93 -1.31 -2.51
N VAL A 149 -11.21 -1.35 -3.83
CA VAL A 149 -10.84 -0.25 -4.73
C VAL A 149 -11.58 1.04 -4.38
N LEU A 150 -12.88 0.99 -4.07
CA LEU A 150 -13.64 2.17 -3.71
C LEU A 150 -13.07 2.86 -2.47
N ILE A 151 -12.84 2.11 -1.39
CA ILE A 151 -12.27 2.67 -0.15
C ILE A 151 -10.85 3.17 -0.41
N GLY A 152 -10.04 2.40 -1.16
CA GLY A 152 -8.68 2.80 -1.54
C GLY A 152 -8.66 4.10 -2.32
N TYR A 153 -9.57 4.25 -3.29
CA TYR A 153 -9.69 5.46 -4.11
C TYR A 153 -10.11 6.69 -3.28
N CYS A 154 -11.03 6.52 -2.33
CA CYS A 154 -11.40 7.60 -1.41
C CYS A 154 -10.19 8.05 -0.55
N LEU A 155 -9.46 7.09 0.03
CA LEU A 155 -8.24 7.40 0.80
C LEU A 155 -7.15 8.03 -0.06
N PHE A 156 -6.98 7.56 -1.30
CA PHE A 156 -6.01 8.12 -2.23
C PHE A 156 -6.38 9.55 -2.64
N THR A 157 -7.66 9.81 -2.86
CA THR A 157 -8.16 11.17 -3.16
C THR A 157 -7.91 12.12 -1.98
N MET A 158 -8.17 11.68 -0.75
CA MET A 158 -7.80 12.45 0.45
C MET A 158 -6.29 12.67 0.51
N SER A 159 -5.49 11.63 0.27
CA SER A 159 -4.04 11.75 0.22
C SER A 159 -3.61 12.83 -0.79
N MET A 160 -4.15 12.84 -2.01
CA MET A 160 -3.83 13.85 -3.02
C MET A 160 -4.12 15.28 -2.55
N ILE A 161 -5.25 15.50 -1.87
CA ILE A 161 -5.60 16.82 -1.31
C ILE A 161 -4.58 17.25 -0.25
N PHE A 162 -4.26 16.38 0.70
CA PHE A 162 -3.28 16.67 1.75
C PHE A 162 -1.87 16.88 1.18
N GLY A 163 -1.51 16.13 0.14
CA GLY A 163 -0.27 16.28 -0.60
C GLY A 163 -0.17 17.63 -1.30
N GLY A 164 -1.25 18.09 -1.92
CA GLY A 164 -1.32 19.42 -2.54
C GLY A 164 -1.19 20.56 -1.52
N ILE A 165 -1.86 20.46 -0.36
CA ILE A 165 -1.73 21.44 0.73
C ILE A 165 -0.27 21.47 1.22
N TRP A 166 0.33 20.30 1.45
CA TRP A 166 1.73 20.20 1.84
C TRP A 166 2.65 20.82 0.77
N ALA A 167 2.42 20.54 -0.52
CA ALA A 167 3.22 21.09 -1.61
C ALA A 167 3.16 22.62 -1.65
N TYR A 168 1.99 23.22 -1.43
CA TYR A 168 1.84 24.68 -1.36
C TYR A 168 2.63 25.27 -0.19
N LEU A 169 2.57 24.65 0.99
CA LEU A 169 3.32 25.09 2.17
C LEU A 169 4.85 24.90 2.01
N ALA A 170 5.27 23.91 1.24
CA ALA A 170 6.67 23.59 1.00
C ALA A 170 7.32 24.45 -0.10
N TRP A 171 6.60 24.67 -1.20
CA TRP A 171 7.15 25.21 -2.45
C TRP A 171 6.42 26.45 -2.97
N GLY A 172 5.34 26.88 -2.32
CA GLY A 172 4.51 28.01 -2.77
C GLY A 172 3.55 27.68 -3.93
N THR A 173 3.49 26.42 -4.38
CA THR A 173 2.57 25.95 -5.43
C THR A 173 2.00 24.58 -5.08
N TYR A 174 0.76 24.33 -5.47
CA TYR A 174 0.07 23.06 -5.20
C TYR A 174 0.61 21.89 -6.03
N TRP A 175 1.21 22.17 -7.17
CA TRP A 175 1.60 21.16 -8.16
C TRP A 175 2.80 21.63 -8.97
N LEU A 176 3.78 20.76 -9.16
CA LEU A 176 5.03 20.99 -9.87
C LEU A 176 5.21 20.06 -11.07
N TRP A 177 4.26 19.15 -11.34
CA TRP A 177 4.31 18.18 -12.44
C TRP A 177 5.59 17.35 -12.44
N THR A 178 6.14 17.09 -11.25
CA THR A 178 7.28 16.19 -11.10
C THR A 178 6.90 14.78 -11.58
N PRO A 179 7.86 13.92 -11.95
CA PRO A 179 7.54 12.55 -12.37
C PRO A 179 6.65 11.83 -11.36
N LYS A 180 6.87 12.04 -10.06
CA LYS A 180 6.07 11.43 -9.00
C LYS A 180 4.62 11.93 -9.02
N GLU A 181 4.43 13.24 -9.11
CA GLU A 181 3.11 13.86 -9.24
C GLU A 181 2.37 13.39 -10.49
N LEU A 182 3.04 13.36 -11.65
CA LEU A 182 2.47 12.88 -12.90
C LEU A 182 1.95 11.43 -12.76
N TRP A 183 2.77 10.53 -12.21
CA TRP A 183 2.39 9.13 -12.02
C TRP A 183 1.32 8.93 -10.95
N THR A 184 1.25 9.80 -9.92
CA THR A 184 0.11 9.79 -9.00
C THR A 184 -1.19 10.25 -9.66
N SER A 185 -1.14 11.22 -10.58
CA SER A 185 -2.31 11.63 -11.37
C SER A 185 -2.77 10.54 -12.34
N ILE A 186 -1.84 9.85 -13.01
CA ILE A 186 -2.15 8.70 -13.86
C ILE A 186 -2.83 7.61 -13.02
N LEU A 187 -2.30 7.32 -11.83
CA LEU A 187 -2.88 6.34 -10.91
C LEU A 187 -4.30 6.73 -10.47
N TRP A 188 -4.50 8.01 -10.14
CA TRP A 188 -5.81 8.54 -9.77
C TRP A 188 -6.82 8.38 -10.90
N ILE A 189 -6.47 8.80 -12.12
CA ILE A 189 -7.32 8.65 -13.32
C ILE A 189 -7.60 7.18 -13.62
N PHE A 190 -6.61 6.29 -13.48
CA PHE A 190 -6.79 4.86 -13.71
C PHE A 190 -7.84 4.27 -12.77
N TYR A 191 -7.80 4.59 -11.48
CA TYR A 191 -8.79 4.10 -10.52
C TYR A 191 -10.15 4.79 -10.66
N SER A 192 -10.20 6.06 -11.10
CA SER A 192 -11.44 6.70 -11.54
C SER A 192 -12.08 5.96 -12.70
N PHE A 193 -11.28 5.59 -13.71
CA PHE A 193 -11.73 4.79 -14.84
C PHE A 193 -12.19 3.40 -14.38
N TYR A 194 -11.45 2.75 -13.48
CA TYR A 194 -11.87 1.46 -12.89
C TYR A 194 -13.28 1.56 -12.28
N LEU A 195 -13.53 2.57 -11.46
CA LEU A 195 -14.82 2.76 -10.80
C LEU A 195 -15.93 3.10 -11.81
N HIS A 196 -15.62 3.91 -12.82
CA HIS A 196 -16.56 4.25 -13.88
C HIS A 196 -16.88 3.03 -14.77
N ALA A 197 -15.87 2.25 -15.14
CA ALA A 197 -16.00 1.04 -15.93
C ALA A 197 -16.97 0.06 -15.24
N ARG A 198 -16.87 -0.09 -13.92
CA ARG A 198 -17.75 -0.96 -13.13
C ARG A 198 -19.24 -0.68 -13.30
N LEU A 199 -19.63 0.54 -13.66
CA LEU A 199 -21.03 0.91 -13.87
C LEU A 199 -21.63 0.32 -15.15
N ARG A 200 -20.79 -0.22 -16.06
CA ARG A 200 -21.24 -0.86 -17.31
C ARG A 200 -21.20 -2.38 -17.17
N GLN A 201 -22.26 -3.04 -17.64
CA GLN A 201 -22.42 -4.50 -17.52
C GLN A 201 -21.31 -5.30 -18.21
N TRP A 202 -20.73 -4.80 -19.32
CA TRP A 202 -19.64 -5.48 -20.04
C TRP A 202 -18.30 -5.49 -19.27
N TRP A 203 -18.16 -4.66 -18.24
CA TRP A 203 -16.98 -4.61 -17.38
C TRP A 203 -17.27 -5.37 -16.07
N THR A 204 -18.05 -6.45 -16.10
CA THR A 204 -18.26 -7.30 -14.93
C THR A 204 -17.49 -8.61 -15.05
N GLY A 205 -17.08 -9.18 -13.92
CA GLY A 205 -16.27 -10.38 -13.86
C GLY A 205 -14.79 -10.18 -14.24
N ARG A 206 -14.30 -10.99 -15.19
CA ARG A 206 -12.87 -11.10 -15.53
C ARG A 206 -12.21 -9.76 -15.92
N PRO A 207 -12.84 -8.86 -16.71
CA PRO A 207 -12.26 -7.56 -17.02
C PRO A 207 -11.88 -6.75 -15.77
N MET A 208 -12.74 -6.72 -14.74
CA MET A 208 -12.41 -6.00 -13.50
C MET A 208 -11.25 -6.62 -12.77
N ALA A 209 -11.19 -7.95 -12.71
CA ALA A 209 -10.07 -8.64 -12.08
C ALA A 209 -8.73 -8.25 -12.73
N TYR A 210 -8.67 -8.24 -14.07
CA TYR A 210 -7.49 -7.76 -14.78
C TYR A 210 -7.18 -6.28 -14.51
N LEU A 211 -8.19 -5.40 -14.50
CA LEU A 211 -7.99 -4.00 -14.17
C LEU A 211 -7.46 -3.79 -12.75
N SER A 212 -7.88 -4.59 -11.77
CA SER A 212 -7.36 -4.47 -10.40
C SER A 212 -5.90 -4.88 -10.27
N ILE A 213 -5.50 -5.94 -11.00
CA ILE A 213 -4.11 -6.41 -11.04
C ILE A 213 -3.24 -5.38 -11.77
N ALA A 214 -3.70 -4.88 -12.91
CA ALA A 214 -3.01 -3.83 -13.66
C ALA A 214 -2.89 -2.54 -12.84
N GLY A 215 -3.95 -2.12 -12.15
CA GLY A 215 -3.94 -0.95 -11.28
C GLY A 215 -2.93 -1.07 -10.14
N PHE A 216 -2.80 -2.26 -9.55
CA PHE A 216 -1.78 -2.48 -8.53
C PHE A 216 -0.36 -2.48 -9.12
N ALA A 217 -0.16 -2.99 -10.34
CA ALA A 217 1.12 -2.86 -11.04
C ALA A 217 1.48 -1.38 -11.30
N ILE A 218 0.51 -0.55 -11.69
CA ILE A 218 0.70 0.90 -11.83
C ILE A 218 1.00 1.52 -10.46
N THR A 219 0.32 1.09 -9.39
CA THR A 219 0.59 1.54 -8.00
C THR A 219 2.05 1.28 -7.61
N LEU A 220 2.54 0.06 -7.86
CA LEU A 220 3.94 -0.31 -7.59
C LEU A 220 4.92 0.48 -8.46
N PHE A 221 4.57 0.76 -9.70
CA PHE A 221 5.39 1.61 -10.57
C PHE A 221 5.42 3.05 -10.06
N THR A 222 4.29 3.63 -9.67
CA THR A 222 4.20 4.99 -9.11
C THR A 222 5.01 5.12 -7.82
N TYR A 223 5.02 4.08 -6.99
CA TYR A 223 5.76 4.07 -5.73
C TYR A 223 7.26 3.76 -5.91
N LEU A 224 7.60 2.59 -6.46
CA LEU A 224 8.98 2.10 -6.59
C LEU A 224 9.62 2.51 -7.92
N GLY A 225 8.89 2.36 -9.02
CA GLY A 225 9.40 2.59 -10.37
C GLY A 225 9.88 4.02 -10.56
N VAL A 226 9.08 5.02 -10.15
CA VAL A 226 9.46 6.43 -10.27
C VAL A 226 10.70 6.75 -9.44
N SER A 227 10.79 6.21 -8.22
CA SER A 227 11.92 6.46 -7.33
C SER A 227 13.21 5.75 -7.74
N LEU A 228 13.13 4.61 -8.44
CA LEU A 228 14.28 3.82 -8.87
C LEU A 228 14.75 4.15 -10.30
N LEU A 229 13.84 4.45 -11.22
CA LEU A 229 14.12 4.58 -12.65
C LEU A 229 14.21 6.03 -13.12
N MET A 230 13.58 6.97 -12.42
CA MET A 230 13.56 8.37 -12.80
C MET A 230 14.35 9.16 -11.75
N LYS A 231 15.29 10.01 -12.18
CA LYS A 231 15.95 10.99 -11.30
C LYS A 231 14.88 11.92 -10.73
N SER A 232 14.31 11.57 -9.57
CA SER A 232 13.40 12.43 -8.83
C SER A 232 14.23 13.28 -7.87
N SER A 233 13.94 14.59 -7.79
CA SER A 233 14.53 15.53 -6.84
C SER A 233 14.23 15.21 -5.37
N HIS A 234 13.41 14.17 -5.09
CA HIS A 234 13.02 13.74 -3.76
C HIS A 234 13.08 12.21 -3.64
N SER A 235 14.30 11.67 -3.52
CA SER A 235 14.51 10.35 -2.93
C SER A 235 14.32 10.46 -1.43
N PHE A 236 13.14 10.09 -0.94
CA PHE A 236 12.88 9.91 0.49
C PHE A 236 13.48 8.59 0.98
#